data_AF-A0A7L7IVH6-F1
#
_entry.id   AF-A0A7L7IVH6-F1
#
_cell.length_a   1.000
_cell.length_b   1.000
_cell.length_c   1.000
_cell.angle_alpha   90.00
_cell.angle_beta   90.00
_cell.angle_gamma   90.00
#
_symmetry.space_group_name_H-M   'P 1'
#
loop_
_entity.id
_entity.type
_entity.pdbx_description
1 polymer ?
#
loop_
_entity_poly.entity_id
_entity_poly.type
_entity_poly.pdbx_seq_one_letter_code
_entity_poly.pdbx_strand_id
1 'polypeptide(L)'
;MAYREALSQQVIAISISDSPDMPLLGLSEQHLSDAMTEISRHLLALGSRIVYGGDLRINGFTSLLFELVSRHRRDADEGDERPSVLNYLAWPVHMQKDEAELIALSNHLSGMAELVLFDRDGSQLQLQERIQRAVVTPLEDDWRIGLTAMRNAMLRDTHARIVLGGRIEGYKGTMPGIAEEALMSIKAKQPLFIMGGFGGCARDVAESLNIASPISSAEKHWPGREMFNGFTFDDLNNGLSQEENIILAQTPHVDQGITMILRGLFRKYS
;
A
#
# COMPACT_ATOMS: atom_id res chain seq x y z
N MET A 1 30.15 14.65 -9.39
CA MET A 1 29.09 14.54 -8.37
C MET A 1 28.38 13.23 -8.67
N ALA A 2 28.31 12.31 -7.71
CA ALA A 2 27.51 11.10 -7.91
C ALA A 2 26.05 11.53 -8.11
N TYR A 3 25.43 11.10 -9.22
CA TYR A 3 24.02 11.32 -9.48
C TYR A 3 23.21 10.72 -8.33
N ARG A 4 22.29 11.51 -7.75
CA ARG A 4 21.41 11.04 -6.69
C ARG A 4 19.99 11.53 -6.93
N GLU A 5 19.08 10.58 -7.08
CA GLU A 5 17.67 10.90 -7.24
C GLU A 5 17.06 11.42 -5.93
N ALA A 6 16.04 12.27 -6.06
CA ALA A 6 15.47 13.01 -4.93
C ALA A 6 14.89 12.10 -3.85
N LEU A 7 14.35 10.93 -4.24
CA LEU A 7 13.77 9.95 -3.33
C LEU A 7 14.50 8.58 -3.39
N SER A 8 15.72 8.54 -3.92
CA SER A 8 16.58 7.34 -4.07
C SER A 8 16.73 6.46 -2.82
N GLN A 9 16.64 7.06 -1.63
CA GLN A 9 16.79 6.36 -0.35
C GLN A 9 15.44 6.08 0.34
N GLN A 10 14.34 6.50 -0.26
CA GLN A 10 13.01 6.35 0.32
C GLN A 10 12.35 5.07 -0.18
N VAL A 11 11.66 4.43 0.77
CA VAL A 11 10.89 3.20 0.56
C VAL A 11 9.45 3.53 0.88
N ILE A 12 8.57 3.51 -0.11
CA ILE A 12 7.20 4.00 0.00
C ILE A 12 6.24 2.81 -0.11
N ALA A 13 5.39 2.62 0.90
CA ALA A 13 4.33 1.62 0.85
C ALA A 13 3.13 2.16 0.06
N ILE A 14 2.57 1.35 -0.83
CA ILE A 14 1.28 1.62 -1.47
C ILE A 14 0.27 0.58 -0.96
N SER A 15 -0.81 1.07 -0.37
CA SER A 15 -1.93 0.29 0.14
C SER A 15 -3.15 0.54 -0.72
N ILE A 16 -3.44 -0.39 -1.61
CA ILE A 16 -4.56 -0.31 -2.55
C ILE A 16 -5.38 -1.59 -2.58
N SER A 17 -6.69 -1.43 -2.61
CA SER A 17 -7.67 -2.50 -2.79
C SER A 17 -8.93 -1.93 -3.42
N ASP A 18 -9.76 -2.79 -3.99
CA ASP A 18 -11.03 -2.40 -4.60
C ASP A 18 -11.89 -1.59 -3.64
N SER A 19 -12.63 -0.65 -4.19
CA SER A 19 -13.51 0.26 -3.45
C SER A 19 -14.96 0.03 -3.89
N PRO A 20 -15.88 -0.27 -2.96
CA PRO A 20 -17.29 -0.47 -3.30
C PRO A 20 -18.00 0.83 -3.71
N ASP A 21 -17.39 1.98 -3.43
CA ASP A 21 -18.01 3.29 -3.58
C ASP A 21 -17.79 3.95 -4.93
N MET A 22 -16.90 3.38 -5.75
CA MET A 22 -16.50 3.98 -7.02
C MET A 22 -17.69 4.31 -7.95
N PRO A 23 -18.70 3.43 -8.13
CA PRO A 23 -19.84 3.78 -8.97
C PRO A 23 -20.61 5.02 -8.50
N LEU A 24 -20.73 5.23 -7.17
CA LEU A 24 -21.38 6.40 -6.59
C LEU A 24 -20.59 7.69 -6.84
N LEU A 25 -19.28 7.56 -7.03
CA LEU A 25 -18.36 8.66 -7.34
C LEU A 25 -18.20 8.89 -8.85
N GLY A 26 -18.92 8.14 -9.69
CA GLY A 26 -18.76 8.19 -11.15
C GLY A 26 -17.45 7.57 -11.64
N LEU A 27 -16.82 6.73 -10.81
CA LEU A 27 -15.55 6.07 -11.08
C LEU A 27 -15.75 4.59 -11.40
N SER A 28 -14.74 4.02 -12.04
CA SER A 28 -14.62 2.59 -12.35
C SER A 28 -13.32 2.03 -11.77
N GLU A 29 -13.21 0.70 -11.71
CA GLU A 29 -11.98 0.01 -11.28
C GLU A 29 -10.74 0.44 -12.07
N GLN A 30 -10.92 0.83 -13.34
CA GLN A 30 -9.84 1.36 -14.17
C GLN A 30 -9.18 2.60 -13.55
N HIS A 31 -9.95 3.46 -12.87
CA HIS A 31 -9.39 4.66 -12.25
C HIS A 31 -8.43 4.31 -11.09
N LEU A 32 -8.71 3.26 -10.31
CA LEU A 32 -7.78 2.77 -9.28
C LEU A 32 -6.52 2.17 -9.90
N SER A 33 -6.67 1.41 -10.99
CA SER A 33 -5.54 0.86 -11.75
C SER A 33 -4.66 1.97 -12.34
N ASP A 34 -5.27 3.00 -12.93
CA ASP A 34 -4.55 4.16 -13.46
C ASP A 34 -3.84 4.93 -12.34
N ALA A 35 -4.49 5.11 -11.18
CA ALA A 35 -3.87 5.72 -10.01
C ALA A 35 -2.64 4.93 -9.52
N MET A 36 -2.78 3.61 -9.36
CA MET A 36 -1.67 2.73 -8.98
C MET A 36 -0.52 2.84 -9.96
N THR A 37 -0.83 2.85 -11.26
CA THR A 37 0.14 2.95 -12.35
C THR A 37 0.92 4.25 -12.26
N GLU A 38 0.23 5.38 -12.27
CA GLU A 38 0.87 6.68 -12.34
C GLU A 38 1.63 7.03 -11.05
N ILE A 39 1.08 6.71 -9.87
CA ILE A 39 1.78 6.88 -8.60
C ILE A 39 3.07 6.06 -8.59
N SER A 40 2.99 4.77 -8.95
CA SER A 40 4.17 3.90 -8.97
C SER A 40 5.21 4.40 -9.97
N ARG A 41 4.78 4.78 -11.18
CA ARG A 41 5.65 5.30 -12.24
C ARG A 41 6.42 6.54 -11.79
N HIS A 42 5.75 7.50 -11.14
CA HIS A 42 6.40 8.71 -10.65
C HIS A 42 7.34 8.45 -9.47
N LEU A 43 6.99 7.56 -8.55
CA LEU A 43 7.88 7.19 -7.44
C LEU A 43 9.16 6.50 -7.94
N LEU A 44 9.03 5.56 -8.87
CA LEU A 44 10.16 4.87 -9.50
C LEU A 44 11.06 5.82 -10.28
N ALA A 45 10.47 6.77 -11.02
CA ALA A 45 11.21 7.78 -11.77
C ALA A 45 12.00 8.75 -10.85
N LEU A 46 11.59 8.91 -9.59
CA LEU A 46 12.30 9.69 -8.58
C LEU A 46 13.21 8.82 -7.69
N GLY A 47 13.51 7.59 -8.14
CA GLY A 47 14.42 6.65 -7.48
C GLY A 47 13.88 5.93 -6.26
N SER A 48 12.61 6.13 -5.89
CA SER A 48 12.00 5.45 -4.72
C SER A 48 11.89 3.95 -4.95
N ARG A 49 11.97 3.18 -3.86
CA ARG A 49 11.55 1.78 -3.84
C ARG A 49 10.10 1.69 -3.37
N ILE A 50 9.33 0.78 -3.94
CA ILE A 50 7.91 0.60 -3.59
C ILE A 50 7.73 -0.70 -2.82
N VAL A 51 6.92 -0.65 -1.77
CA VAL A 51 6.47 -1.85 -1.06
C VAL A 51 4.97 -2.01 -1.24
N TYR A 52 4.53 -3.22 -1.58
CA TYR A 52 3.12 -3.53 -1.79
C TYR A 52 2.76 -4.82 -1.04
N GLY A 53 1.63 -4.80 -0.33
CA GLY A 53 1.05 -5.98 0.31
C GLY A 53 -0.01 -6.59 -0.59
N GLY A 54 0.33 -7.67 -1.30
CA GLY A 54 -0.53 -8.28 -2.31
C GLY A 54 -1.07 -9.65 -1.93
N ASP A 55 -2.25 -9.99 -2.46
CA ASP A 55 -2.85 -11.33 -2.34
C ASP A 55 -2.68 -12.20 -3.58
N LEU A 56 -1.87 -11.75 -4.55
CA LEU A 56 -1.48 -12.48 -5.77
C LEU A 56 -2.66 -12.94 -6.64
N ARG A 57 -3.80 -12.25 -6.58
CA ARG A 57 -4.93 -12.54 -7.47
C ARG A 57 -4.58 -12.25 -8.93
N ILE A 58 -5.08 -13.09 -9.82
CA ILE A 58 -5.02 -12.87 -11.27
C ILE A 58 -5.72 -11.55 -11.60
N ASN A 59 -5.08 -10.70 -12.39
CA ASN A 59 -5.53 -9.34 -12.73
C ASN A 59 -5.68 -8.40 -11.51
N GLY A 60 -5.03 -8.70 -10.38
CA GLY A 60 -4.96 -7.81 -9.23
C GLY A 60 -3.86 -6.74 -9.39
N PHE A 61 -3.82 -5.80 -8.45
CA PHE A 61 -2.79 -4.73 -8.41
C PHE A 61 -1.36 -5.27 -8.35
N THR A 62 -1.16 -6.50 -7.85
CA THR A 62 0.16 -7.15 -7.88
C THR A 62 0.64 -7.35 -9.33
N SER A 63 -0.21 -7.91 -10.20
CA SER A 63 0.13 -8.14 -11.60
C SER A 63 0.37 -6.83 -12.34
N LEU A 64 -0.45 -5.80 -12.06
CA LEU A 64 -0.30 -4.46 -12.62
C LEU A 64 1.04 -3.83 -12.24
N LEU A 65 1.41 -3.89 -10.95
CA LEU A 65 2.69 -3.36 -10.47
C LEU A 65 3.87 -4.08 -11.13
N PHE A 66 3.78 -5.39 -11.33
CA PHE A 66 4.83 -6.17 -11.98
C PHE A 66 4.98 -5.83 -13.47
N GLU A 67 3.87 -5.70 -14.19
CA GLU A 67 3.87 -5.22 -15.58
C GLU A 67 4.52 -3.83 -15.66
N LEU A 68 4.20 -2.95 -14.73
CA LEU A 68 4.74 -1.59 -14.68
C LEU A 68 6.25 -1.59 -14.53
N VAL A 69 6.79 -2.33 -13.56
CA VAL A 69 8.24 -2.37 -13.29
C VAL A 69 9.01 -3.04 -14.43
N SER A 70 8.37 -3.95 -15.17
CA SER A 70 8.97 -4.54 -16.37
C SER A 70 9.21 -3.54 -17.50
N ARG A 71 8.41 -2.46 -17.54
CA ARG A 71 8.49 -1.39 -18.55
C ARG A 71 9.22 -0.14 -18.05
N HIS A 72 9.15 0.11 -16.75
CA HIS A 72 9.67 1.31 -16.11
C HIS A 72 10.68 0.91 -15.03
N ARG A 73 11.96 1.07 -15.34
CA ARG A 73 13.03 0.88 -14.36
C ARG A 73 13.08 2.05 -13.39
N ARG A 74 13.36 1.75 -12.11
CA ARG A 74 13.68 2.76 -11.11
C ARG A 74 14.92 3.53 -11.55
N ASP A 75 14.88 4.85 -11.43
CA ASP A 75 16.04 5.71 -11.67
C ASP A 75 16.96 5.64 -10.43
N ALA A 76 17.79 4.60 -10.40
CA ALA A 76 18.61 4.27 -9.24
C ALA A 76 19.96 4.99 -9.31
N ASP A 77 20.50 5.34 -8.14
CA ASP A 77 21.85 5.91 -8.02
C ASP A 77 22.90 4.95 -8.62
N GLU A 78 24.04 5.48 -9.07
CA GLU A 78 25.11 4.65 -9.63
C GLU A 78 25.54 3.53 -8.66
N GLY A 79 25.43 2.27 -9.11
CA GLY A 79 25.77 1.08 -8.32
C GLY A 79 24.66 0.58 -7.38
N ASP A 80 23.47 1.19 -7.37
CA ASP A 80 22.32 0.71 -6.62
C ASP A 80 21.57 -0.40 -7.37
N GLU A 81 21.92 -1.64 -7.07
CA GLU A 81 21.30 -2.85 -7.64
C GLU A 81 20.07 -3.33 -6.83
N ARG A 82 19.61 -2.57 -5.83
CA ARG A 82 18.46 -3.00 -5.00
C ARG A 82 17.19 -3.09 -5.84
N PRO A 83 16.31 -4.07 -5.56
CA PRO A 83 15.07 -4.23 -6.30
C PRO A 83 14.17 -3.00 -6.12
N SER A 84 13.54 -2.63 -7.23
CA SER A 84 12.68 -1.45 -7.34
C SER A 84 11.39 -1.61 -6.55
N VAL A 85 10.89 -2.85 -6.49
CA VAL A 85 9.64 -3.20 -5.82
C VAL A 85 9.84 -4.40 -4.91
N LEU A 86 9.26 -4.33 -3.72
CA LEU A 86 9.13 -5.46 -2.82
C LEU A 86 7.65 -5.82 -2.69
N ASN A 87 7.31 -7.06 -3.00
CA ASN A 87 5.97 -7.59 -2.80
C ASN A 87 5.93 -8.45 -1.54
N TYR A 88 5.25 -7.94 -0.52
CA TYR A 88 5.17 -8.54 0.81
C TYR A 88 4.00 -9.51 0.87
N LEU A 89 4.28 -10.78 1.17
CA LEU A 89 3.27 -11.82 1.30
C LEU A 89 3.19 -12.29 2.75
N ALA A 90 2.00 -12.15 3.33
CA ALA A 90 1.72 -12.70 4.65
C ALA A 90 1.66 -14.24 4.61
N TRP A 91 2.02 -14.87 5.72
CA TRP A 91 1.95 -16.32 5.93
C TRP A 91 0.68 -16.99 5.36
N PRO A 92 -0.55 -16.56 5.72
CA PRO A 92 -1.77 -17.21 5.23
C PRO A 92 -1.89 -17.15 3.70
N VAL A 93 -1.32 -16.14 3.03
CA VAL A 93 -1.38 -15.99 1.58
C VAL A 93 -0.44 -16.99 0.90
N HIS A 94 0.84 -16.96 1.24
CA HIS A 94 1.82 -17.79 0.54
C HIS A 94 1.78 -19.26 0.96
N MET A 95 1.25 -19.61 2.14
CA MET A 95 1.15 -21.01 2.59
C MET A 95 0.10 -21.82 1.84
N GLN A 96 -0.83 -21.16 1.15
CA GLN A 96 -1.81 -21.81 0.28
C GLN A 96 -1.27 -22.16 -1.11
N LYS A 97 -0.09 -21.65 -1.46
CA LYS A 97 0.53 -21.82 -2.79
C LYS A 97 1.47 -23.00 -2.81
N ASP A 98 1.47 -23.75 -3.91
CA ASP A 98 2.47 -24.78 -4.12
C ASP A 98 3.86 -24.19 -4.43
N GLU A 99 4.87 -25.05 -4.43
CA GLU A 99 6.25 -24.69 -4.74
C GLU A 99 6.39 -24.12 -6.16
N ALA A 100 5.74 -24.74 -7.15
CA ALA A 100 5.88 -24.36 -8.55
C ALA A 100 5.32 -22.95 -8.80
N GLU A 101 4.19 -22.60 -8.19
CA GLU A 101 3.61 -21.26 -8.22
C GLU A 101 4.56 -20.21 -7.64
N LEU A 102 5.15 -20.48 -6.47
CA LEU A 102 6.05 -19.53 -5.80
C LEU A 102 7.35 -19.33 -6.57
N ILE A 103 7.91 -20.41 -7.13
CA ILE A 103 9.10 -20.34 -7.99
C ILE A 103 8.79 -19.58 -9.27
N ALA A 104 7.67 -19.88 -9.94
CA ALA A 104 7.26 -19.20 -11.16
C ALA A 104 7.09 -17.70 -10.93
N LEU A 105 6.46 -17.32 -9.82
CA LEU A 105 6.30 -15.92 -9.42
C LEU A 105 7.64 -15.26 -9.13
N SER A 106 8.52 -15.91 -8.36
CA SER A 106 9.85 -15.36 -8.07
C SER A 106 10.69 -15.15 -9.33
N ASN A 107 10.65 -16.10 -10.27
CA ASN A 107 11.38 -16.03 -11.53
C ASN A 107 10.83 -14.93 -12.44
N HIS A 108 9.51 -14.79 -12.51
CA HIS A 108 8.86 -13.72 -13.28
C HIS A 108 9.28 -12.32 -12.81
N LEU A 109 9.66 -12.19 -11.54
CA LEU A 109 10.04 -10.94 -10.90
C LEU A 109 11.54 -10.66 -10.91
N SER A 110 12.36 -11.66 -11.22
CA SER A 110 13.81 -11.58 -11.12
C SER A 110 14.37 -10.37 -11.86
N GLY A 111 15.16 -9.55 -11.14
CA GLY A 111 15.78 -8.33 -11.66
C GLY A 111 14.87 -7.10 -11.71
N MET A 112 13.60 -7.22 -11.29
CA MET A 112 12.60 -6.15 -11.32
C MET A 112 12.02 -5.92 -9.91
N ALA A 113 11.53 -6.99 -9.29
CA ALA A 113 10.95 -6.99 -7.97
C ALA A 113 11.44 -8.19 -7.15
N GLU A 114 11.20 -8.12 -5.84
CA GLU A 114 11.52 -9.21 -4.90
C GLU A 114 10.26 -9.65 -4.18
N LEU A 115 10.08 -10.97 -4.04
CA LEU A 115 9.08 -11.54 -3.15
C LEU A 115 9.64 -11.62 -1.74
N VAL A 116 8.97 -10.97 -0.79
CA VAL A 116 9.32 -11.02 0.63
C VAL A 116 8.23 -11.77 1.36
N LEU A 117 8.58 -12.94 1.87
CA LEU A 117 7.63 -13.83 2.56
C LEU A 117 7.78 -13.63 4.07
N PHE A 118 6.67 -13.62 4.79
CA PHE A 118 6.65 -13.52 6.24
C PHE A 118 6.03 -14.76 6.84
N ASP A 119 6.66 -15.29 7.89
CA ASP A 119 6.02 -16.29 8.72
C ASP A 119 4.84 -15.71 9.51
N ARG A 120 4.16 -16.58 10.25
CA ARG A 120 2.95 -16.23 10.99
C ARG A 120 3.18 -15.10 11.98
N ASP A 121 4.37 -15.00 12.55
CA ASP A 121 4.71 -14.05 13.61
C ASP A 121 5.44 -12.81 13.07
N GLY A 122 5.66 -12.73 11.75
CA GLY A 122 6.18 -11.54 11.07
C GLY A 122 7.70 -11.53 10.88
N SER A 123 8.35 -12.69 11.02
CA SER A 123 9.76 -12.87 10.65
C SER A 123 9.86 -13.20 9.16
N GLN A 124 10.88 -12.66 8.48
CA GLN A 124 11.09 -12.96 7.07
C GLN A 124 11.46 -14.44 6.88
N LEU A 125 10.72 -15.12 6.01
CA LEU A 125 10.93 -16.52 5.63
C LEU A 125 11.60 -16.57 4.26
N GLN A 126 12.74 -17.25 4.15
CA GLN A 126 13.43 -17.39 2.87
C GLN A 126 12.63 -18.28 1.92
N LEU A 127 12.67 -17.98 0.61
CA LEU A 127 11.93 -18.77 -0.39
C LEU A 127 12.35 -20.24 -0.37
N GLN A 128 13.66 -20.52 -0.23
CA GLN A 128 14.19 -21.90 -0.19
C GLN A 128 13.68 -22.67 1.03
N GLU A 129 13.46 -21.99 2.15
CA GLU A 129 12.86 -22.59 3.35
C GLU A 129 11.34 -22.77 3.18
N ARG A 130 10.68 -21.81 2.54
CA ARG A 130 9.24 -21.86 2.28
C ARG A 130 8.87 -23.04 1.39
N ILE A 131 9.58 -23.27 0.28
CA ILE A 131 9.23 -24.33 -0.68
C ILE A 131 9.32 -25.74 -0.10
N GLN A 132 10.10 -25.92 0.97
CA GLN A 132 10.20 -27.19 1.70
C GLN A 132 8.99 -27.46 2.62
N ARG A 133 8.11 -26.47 2.83
CA ARG A 133 6.93 -26.59 3.68
C ARG A 133 5.71 -27.02 2.88
N ALA A 134 4.91 -27.91 3.47
CA ALA A 134 3.64 -28.33 2.91
C ALA A 134 2.67 -27.14 2.74
N VAL A 135 1.80 -27.24 1.74
CA VAL A 135 0.66 -26.34 1.58
C VAL A 135 -0.28 -26.50 2.77
N VAL A 136 -0.77 -25.38 3.31
CA VAL A 136 -1.69 -25.35 4.44
C VAL A 136 -2.88 -24.46 4.11
N THR A 137 -4.07 -24.90 4.50
CA THR A 137 -5.27 -24.06 4.56
C THR A 137 -5.27 -23.29 5.88
N PRO A 138 -5.06 -21.96 5.87
CA PRO A 138 -5.00 -21.16 7.09
C PRO A 138 -6.35 -21.11 7.80
N LEU A 139 -6.33 -21.12 9.13
CA LEU A 139 -7.50 -20.82 9.94
C LEU A 139 -7.77 -19.31 9.97
N GLU A 140 -8.94 -18.91 10.43
CA GLU A 140 -9.31 -17.49 10.53
C GLU A 140 -8.33 -16.68 11.40
N ASP A 141 -7.88 -17.24 12.52
CA ASP A 141 -6.88 -16.60 13.37
C ASP A 141 -5.52 -16.46 12.70
N ASP A 142 -5.15 -17.37 11.79
CA ASP A 142 -3.90 -17.26 11.05
C ASP A 142 -3.95 -16.11 10.04
N TRP A 143 -5.12 -15.86 9.44
CA TRP A 143 -5.34 -14.67 8.62
C TRP A 143 -5.12 -13.40 9.43
N ARG A 144 -5.74 -13.33 10.60
CA ARG A 144 -5.62 -12.19 11.50
C ARG A 144 -4.18 -11.93 11.92
N ILE A 145 -3.51 -12.95 12.47
CA ILE A 145 -2.16 -12.82 13.01
C ILE A 145 -1.16 -12.56 11.89
N GLY A 146 -1.20 -13.35 10.82
CA GLY A 146 -0.22 -13.23 9.73
C GLY A 146 -0.32 -11.93 8.93
N LEU A 147 -1.54 -11.42 8.69
CA LEU A 147 -1.70 -10.12 8.01
C LEU A 147 -1.19 -8.97 8.88
N THR A 148 -1.59 -8.92 10.15
CA THR A 148 -1.10 -7.90 11.10
C THR A 148 0.41 -7.98 11.26
N ALA A 149 0.99 -9.17 11.32
CA ALA A 149 2.43 -9.35 11.47
C ALA A 149 3.22 -8.84 10.25
N MET A 150 2.76 -9.16 9.04
CA MET A 150 3.34 -8.63 7.80
C MET A 150 3.20 -7.10 7.69
N ARG A 151 2.04 -6.53 8.07
CA ARG A 151 1.83 -5.08 8.11
C ARG A 151 2.77 -4.38 9.08
N ASN A 152 3.03 -4.97 10.24
CA ASN A 152 4.02 -4.47 11.19
C ASN A 152 5.44 -4.53 10.62
N ALA A 153 5.80 -5.57 9.85
CA ALA A 153 7.08 -5.61 9.16
C ALA A 153 7.19 -4.50 8.11
N MET A 154 6.18 -4.37 7.24
CA MET A 154 6.10 -3.30 6.25
C MET A 154 6.24 -1.91 6.89
N LEU A 155 5.59 -1.66 8.03
CA LEU A 155 5.72 -0.39 8.77
C LEU A 155 7.17 -0.08 9.17
N ARG A 156 7.94 -1.09 9.60
CA ARG A 156 9.36 -0.91 9.97
C ARG A 156 10.26 -0.64 8.75
N ASP A 157 9.92 -1.25 7.62
CA ASP A 157 10.77 -1.27 6.42
C ASP A 157 10.49 -0.09 5.47
N THR A 158 9.44 0.68 5.74
CA THR A 158 8.97 1.79 4.90
C THR A 158 9.10 3.15 5.58
N HIS A 159 9.28 4.18 4.77
CA HIS A 159 9.43 5.56 5.19
C HIS A 159 8.10 6.31 5.13
N ALA A 160 7.25 6.03 4.14
CA ALA A 160 5.91 6.63 4.04
C ALA A 160 4.90 5.63 3.49
N ARG A 161 3.61 5.94 3.64
CA ARG A 161 2.51 5.13 3.12
C ARG A 161 1.51 5.98 2.33
N ILE A 162 1.07 5.46 1.20
CA ILE A 162 -0.01 6.01 0.39
C ILE A 162 -1.17 5.01 0.45
N VAL A 163 -2.37 5.47 0.82
CA VAL A 163 -3.58 4.64 0.88
C VAL A 163 -4.63 5.14 -0.10
N LEU A 164 -5.29 4.22 -0.82
CA LEU A 164 -6.36 4.54 -1.76
C LEU A 164 -7.34 3.37 -1.93
N GLY A 165 -8.63 3.69 -2.05
CA GLY A 165 -9.71 2.70 -2.15
C GLY A 165 -9.92 1.90 -0.86
N GLY A 166 -10.12 0.58 -0.99
CA GLY A 166 -10.20 -0.35 0.14
C GLY A 166 -11.60 -0.91 0.39
N ARG A 167 -11.67 -2.23 0.51
CA ARG A 167 -12.90 -2.94 0.86
C ARG A 167 -13.21 -2.75 2.34
N ILE A 168 -14.47 -2.47 2.64
CA ILE A 168 -15.01 -2.32 4.00
C ILE A 168 -15.84 -3.52 4.46
N GLU A 169 -16.05 -4.49 3.57
CA GLU A 169 -16.73 -5.76 3.83
C GLU A 169 -15.95 -6.91 3.20
N GLY A 170 -16.13 -8.12 3.71
CA GLY A 170 -15.48 -9.33 3.17
C GLY A 170 -13.94 -9.31 3.25
N TYR A 171 -13.36 -8.43 4.05
CA TYR A 171 -11.93 -8.40 4.33
C TYR A 171 -11.55 -9.53 5.31
N LYS A 172 -10.24 -9.80 5.39
CA LYS A 172 -9.64 -10.73 6.35
C LYS A 172 -8.83 -9.93 7.37
N GLY A 173 -8.86 -10.35 8.63
CA GLY A 173 -8.19 -9.66 9.74
C GLY A 173 -9.15 -9.04 10.74
N THR A 174 -8.63 -8.18 11.62
CA THR A 174 -9.41 -7.52 12.68
C THR A 174 -10.28 -6.37 12.20
N MET A 175 -9.85 -5.71 11.12
CA MET A 175 -10.48 -4.54 10.50
C MET A 175 -10.05 -4.46 9.03
N PRO A 176 -10.63 -3.56 8.20
CA PRO A 176 -10.15 -3.35 6.84
C PRO A 176 -8.64 -3.11 6.79
N GLY A 177 -7.96 -3.73 5.82
CA GLY A 177 -6.50 -3.67 5.76
C GLY A 177 -5.93 -2.27 5.65
N ILE A 178 -6.56 -1.42 4.83
CA ILE A 178 -6.18 -0.02 4.68
C ILE A 178 -6.35 0.75 6.00
N ALA A 179 -7.40 0.49 6.76
CA ALA A 179 -7.59 1.10 8.07
C ALA A 179 -6.50 0.67 9.06
N GLU A 180 -6.19 -0.63 9.13
CA GLU A 180 -5.14 -1.11 10.03
C GLU A 180 -3.79 -0.47 9.69
N GLU A 181 -3.43 -0.43 8.41
CA GLU A 181 -2.19 0.17 7.92
C GLU A 181 -2.14 1.69 8.16
N ALA A 182 -3.24 2.41 7.95
CA ALA A 182 -3.34 3.83 8.24
C ALA A 182 -3.18 4.13 9.74
N LEU A 183 -3.87 3.36 10.59
CA LEU A 183 -3.80 3.51 12.05
C LEU A 183 -2.39 3.21 12.57
N MET A 184 -1.73 2.19 12.02
CA MET A 184 -0.33 1.87 12.31
C MET A 184 0.60 3.02 11.92
N SER A 185 0.45 3.56 10.71
CA SER A 185 1.26 4.70 10.24
C SER A 185 1.07 5.94 11.12
N ILE A 186 -0.17 6.30 11.46
CA ILE A 186 -0.48 7.42 12.37
C ILE A 186 0.20 7.22 13.73
N LYS A 187 0.00 6.07 14.36
CA LYS A 187 0.59 5.77 15.69
C LYS A 187 2.11 5.79 15.69
N ALA A 188 2.73 5.34 14.60
CA ALA A 188 4.17 5.36 14.41
C ALA A 188 4.72 6.71 13.94
N LYS A 189 3.85 7.71 13.69
CA LYS A 189 4.18 8.98 13.06
C LYS A 189 4.87 8.79 11.70
N GLN A 190 4.54 7.72 10.99
CA GLN A 190 5.00 7.51 9.62
C GLN A 190 4.16 8.40 8.69
N PRO A 191 4.78 9.19 7.80
CA PRO A 191 4.06 9.97 6.79
C PRO A 191 2.99 9.16 6.05
N LEU A 192 1.74 9.60 6.18
CA LEU A 192 0.56 8.95 5.61
C LEU A 192 -0.16 9.87 4.62
N PHE A 193 -0.32 9.40 3.39
CA PHE A 193 -1.03 10.09 2.32
C PHE A 193 -2.35 9.36 2.03
N ILE A 194 -3.48 10.04 2.18
CA ILE A 194 -4.81 9.44 2.04
C ILE A 194 -5.50 9.97 0.77
N MET A 195 -5.64 9.12 -0.24
CA MET A 195 -6.40 9.44 -1.46
C MET A 195 -7.83 8.91 -1.34
N GLY A 196 -8.63 9.60 -0.53
CA GLY A 196 -10.04 9.25 -0.27
C GLY A 196 -10.99 9.52 -1.45
N GLY A 197 -10.55 10.20 -2.51
CA GLY A 197 -11.37 10.48 -3.70
C GLY A 197 -11.78 9.23 -4.49
N PHE A 198 -11.14 8.08 -4.22
CA PHE A 198 -11.50 6.78 -4.80
C PHE A 198 -12.51 5.99 -3.95
N GLY A 199 -12.99 6.58 -2.84
CA GLY A 199 -13.95 5.96 -1.94
C GLY A 199 -13.37 4.83 -1.09
N GLY A 200 -14.25 4.01 -0.51
CA GLY A 200 -13.88 2.84 0.28
C GLY A 200 -13.26 3.20 1.63
N CYS A 201 -12.45 2.29 2.16
CA CYS A 201 -11.85 2.44 3.48
C CYS A 201 -10.96 3.69 3.61
N ALA A 202 -10.19 4.05 2.57
CA ALA A 202 -9.39 5.27 2.56
C ALA A 202 -10.26 6.52 2.75
N ARG A 203 -11.46 6.55 2.17
CA ARG A 203 -12.42 7.64 2.36
C ARG A 203 -12.98 7.64 3.79
N ASP A 204 -13.35 6.49 4.33
CA ASP A 204 -13.84 6.40 5.72
C ASP A 204 -12.82 6.93 6.73
N VAL A 205 -11.52 6.64 6.51
CA VAL A 205 -10.43 7.20 7.33
C VAL A 205 -10.35 8.72 7.17
N ALA A 206 -10.40 9.23 5.93
CA ALA A 206 -10.37 10.67 5.67
C ALA A 206 -11.56 11.42 6.31
N GLU A 207 -12.75 10.83 6.29
CA GLU A 207 -13.95 11.36 6.96
C GLU A 207 -13.75 11.37 8.48
N SER A 208 -13.20 10.29 9.05
CA SER A 208 -12.94 10.19 10.50
C SER A 208 -11.92 11.22 11.00
N LEU A 209 -10.98 11.64 10.13
CA LEU A 209 -10.00 12.69 10.39
C LEU A 209 -10.51 14.11 10.06
N ASN A 210 -11.78 14.27 9.65
CA ASN A 210 -12.40 15.53 9.26
C ASN A 210 -11.69 16.26 8.10
N ILE A 211 -11.08 15.52 7.15
CA ILE A 211 -10.47 16.07 5.93
C ILE A 211 -11.23 15.72 4.65
N ALA A 212 -12.31 14.94 4.76
CA ALA A 212 -13.25 14.68 3.69
C ALA A 212 -14.69 14.75 4.20
N SER A 213 -15.59 15.28 3.36
CA SER A 213 -17.02 15.28 3.67
C SER A 213 -17.62 13.89 3.45
N PRO A 214 -18.62 13.46 4.25
CA PRO A 214 -19.32 12.20 4.03
C PRO A 214 -19.93 12.09 2.62
N ILE A 215 -19.71 10.96 1.93
CA ILE A 215 -20.35 10.70 0.62
C ILE A 215 -21.86 10.42 0.78
N SER A 216 -22.24 9.80 1.90
CA SER A 216 -23.61 9.41 2.21
C SER A 216 -23.94 9.79 3.65
N SER A 217 -25.22 10.01 3.93
CA SER A 217 -25.74 10.18 5.29
C SER A 217 -25.80 8.86 6.07
N ALA A 218 -25.68 7.71 5.40
CA ALA A 218 -25.57 6.42 6.06
C ALA A 218 -24.12 6.18 6.52
N GLU A 219 -23.92 6.16 7.83
CA GLU A 219 -22.63 5.79 8.42
C GLU A 219 -22.26 4.35 8.05
N LYS A 220 -21.14 4.19 7.36
CA LYS A 220 -20.54 2.87 7.12
C LYS A 220 -19.74 2.48 8.36
N HIS A 221 -20.18 1.44 9.03
CA HIS A 221 -19.54 0.94 10.24
C HIS A 221 -18.79 -0.36 9.95
N TRP A 222 -17.47 -0.34 10.20
CA TRP A 222 -16.65 -1.53 10.33
C TRP A 222 -15.91 -1.46 11.69
N PRO A 223 -15.67 -2.61 12.35
CA PRO A 223 -14.96 -2.67 13.63
C PRO A 223 -13.63 -1.93 13.62
N GLY A 224 -13.44 -1.01 14.57
CA GLY A 224 -12.19 -0.26 14.73
C GLY A 224 -12.18 1.13 14.08
N ARG A 225 -13.25 1.55 13.39
CA ARG A 225 -13.34 2.91 12.83
C ARG A 225 -13.22 3.98 13.91
N GLU A 226 -13.79 3.73 15.08
CA GLU A 226 -13.70 4.58 16.27
C GLU A 226 -12.27 4.76 16.79
N MET A 227 -11.33 3.89 16.41
CA MET A 227 -9.91 4.05 16.79
C MET A 227 -9.25 5.25 16.12
N PHE A 228 -9.88 5.82 15.09
CA PHE A 228 -9.43 7.07 14.47
C PHE A 228 -9.92 8.32 15.23
N ASN A 229 -10.83 8.16 16.20
CA ASN A 229 -11.35 9.27 16.98
C ASN A 229 -10.22 9.95 17.76
N GLY A 230 -10.13 11.27 17.62
CA GLY A 230 -9.12 12.09 18.29
C GLY A 230 -7.84 12.32 17.49
N PHE A 231 -7.65 11.61 16.37
CA PHE A 231 -6.63 11.98 15.39
C PHE A 231 -7.16 13.05 14.43
N THR A 232 -6.25 13.87 13.91
CA THR A 232 -6.55 14.93 12.94
C THR A 232 -5.59 14.86 11.76
N PHE A 233 -5.68 15.83 10.84
CA PHE A 233 -4.73 15.94 9.74
C PHE A 233 -3.28 16.15 10.21
N ASP A 234 -3.05 16.70 11.41
CA ASP A 234 -1.70 16.92 11.96
C ASP A 234 -0.98 15.59 12.22
N ASP A 235 -1.73 14.52 12.51
CA ASP A 235 -1.19 13.19 12.78
C ASP A 235 -0.77 12.43 11.52
N LEU A 236 -1.15 12.91 10.33
CA LEU A 236 -0.73 12.33 9.06
C LEU A 236 0.76 12.46 8.82
N ASN A 237 1.41 13.44 9.47
CA ASN A 237 2.85 13.67 9.41
C ASN A 237 3.41 13.63 7.97
N ASN A 238 2.69 14.14 6.97
CA ASN A 238 3.02 13.94 5.56
C ASN A 238 3.59 15.18 4.85
N GLY A 239 3.82 16.27 5.61
CA GLY A 239 4.38 17.52 5.10
C GLY A 239 3.38 18.40 4.33
N LEU A 240 2.12 18.00 4.23
CA LEU A 240 1.05 18.79 3.62
C LEU A 240 0.33 19.65 4.65
N SER A 241 -0.18 20.81 4.22
CA SER A 241 -1.10 21.62 5.02
C SER A 241 -2.46 20.94 5.17
N GLN A 242 -3.32 21.47 6.04
CA GLN A 242 -4.70 21.00 6.15
C GLN A 242 -5.44 21.08 4.80
N GLU A 243 -5.33 22.22 4.10
CA GLU A 243 -5.97 22.44 2.81
C GLU A 243 -5.46 21.46 1.75
N GLU A 244 -4.15 21.19 1.71
CA GLU A 244 -3.56 20.22 0.79
C GLU A 244 -3.99 18.79 1.09
N ASN A 245 -4.12 18.44 2.38
CA ASN A 245 -4.68 17.14 2.80
C ASN A 245 -6.15 17.00 2.42
N ILE A 246 -6.94 18.05 2.57
CA ILE A 246 -8.35 18.09 2.12
C ILE A 246 -8.43 17.86 0.61
N ILE A 247 -7.58 18.53 -0.18
CA ILE A 247 -7.51 18.34 -1.63
C ILE A 247 -7.16 16.88 -1.98
N LEU A 248 -6.10 16.34 -1.38
CA LEU A 248 -5.66 14.97 -1.62
C LEU A 248 -6.73 13.94 -1.23
N ALA A 249 -7.40 14.15 -0.11
CA ALA A 249 -8.44 13.25 0.41
C ALA A 249 -9.73 13.25 -0.42
N GLN A 250 -9.95 14.28 -1.23
CA GLN A 250 -11.19 14.42 -2.01
C GLN A 250 -11.00 14.18 -3.51
N THR A 251 -9.79 14.38 -4.03
CA THR A 251 -9.56 14.32 -5.47
C THR A 251 -9.62 12.89 -6.03
N PRO A 252 -10.44 12.64 -7.07
CA PRO A 252 -10.32 11.43 -7.87
C PRO A 252 -9.30 11.61 -9.01
N HIS A 253 -8.74 12.82 -9.18
CA HIS A 253 -7.81 13.13 -10.27
C HIS A 253 -6.39 12.73 -9.88
N VAL A 254 -5.89 11.72 -10.59
CA VAL A 254 -4.58 11.09 -10.34
C VAL A 254 -3.44 12.12 -10.36
N ASP A 255 -3.42 13.03 -11.34
CA ASP A 255 -2.38 14.07 -11.46
C ASP A 255 -2.33 15.01 -10.25
N GLN A 256 -3.50 15.39 -9.73
CA GLN A 256 -3.61 16.23 -8.53
C GLN A 256 -3.14 15.46 -7.30
N GLY A 257 -3.53 14.20 -7.18
CA GLY A 257 -3.08 13.30 -6.11
C GLY A 257 -1.56 13.16 -6.09
N ILE A 258 -0.94 12.86 -7.24
CA ILE A 258 0.51 12.74 -7.40
C ILE A 258 1.21 14.05 -7.04
N THR A 259 0.70 15.19 -7.51
CA THR A 259 1.27 16.50 -7.19
C THR A 259 1.34 16.74 -5.67
N MET A 260 0.27 16.40 -4.94
CA MET A 260 0.25 16.53 -3.49
C MET A 260 1.15 15.50 -2.80
N ILE A 261 1.13 14.24 -3.23
CA ILE A 261 2.01 13.20 -2.67
C ILE A 261 3.48 13.60 -2.80
N LEU A 262 3.92 13.97 -4.00
CA LEU A 262 5.31 14.35 -4.25
C LEU A 262 5.70 15.60 -3.47
N ARG A 263 4.81 16.59 -3.40
CA ARG A 263 5.03 17.79 -2.59
C ARG A 263 5.25 17.46 -1.11
N GLY A 264 4.43 16.59 -0.54
CA GLY A 264 4.60 16.18 0.86
C GLY A 264 5.87 15.37 1.08
N LEU A 265 6.17 14.41 0.19
CA LEU A 265 7.41 13.63 0.23
C LEU A 265 8.66 14.50 0.17
N PHE A 266 8.71 15.48 -0.74
CA PHE A 266 9.84 16.41 -0.82
C PHE A 266 9.97 17.27 0.44
N ARG A 267 8.88 17.77 1.02
CA ARG A 267 8.96 18.50 2.29
C ARG A 267 9.41 17.63 3.47
N LYS A 268 9.30 16.32 3.36
CA LYS A 268 9.74 15.37 4.40
C LYS A 268 11.17 14.91 4.24
N TYR A 269 11.63 14.74 3.01
CA TYR A 269 12.85 13.99 2.71
C TYR A 269 13.87 14.76 1.86
N SER A 270 13.53 15.96 1.39
CA SER A 270 14.44 16.86 0.66
C SER A 270 15.01 17.96 1.55
#